data_AF-M5JJV3-F1
#
_entry.id   AF-M5JJV3-F1
#
_cell.length_a   1.000
_cell.length_b   1.000
_cell.length_c   1.000
_cell.angle_alpha   90.00
_cell.angle_beta   90.00
_cell.angle_gamma   90.00
#
_symmetry.space_group_name_H-M   'P 1'
#
loop_
_entity.id
_entity.type
_entity.pdbx_description
1 polymer ?
#
loop_
_entity_poly.entity_id
_entity_poly.type
_entity_poly.pdbx_seq_one_letter_code
_entity_poly.pdbx_strand_id
1 'polypeptide(L)'
;MAKKGISIRQIVRQTGHSRKLVRDVLRGQRLDVFRTKPSSLDNWLPWLNNRWEEGARNALALWREMKAKGFPGQSGVVSQWAQRRRLAEKAGQSGFARTPSSRVIARLMTAARDDLAKSEAILVAAIEVNVPELVAARKAIGDFQSMIRSKSAAKLEGWLETARDSLIGSFVGGVEKDLDAVRNAIVSPWSNGQTEGQITRLKLIKRQMYGRAKIDLLQARLIGTS
;
A
#
# COMPACT_ATOMS: atom_id res chain seq x y z
N MET A 1 8.36 20.82 3.70
CA MET A 1 9.81 20.81 3.42
C MET A 1 10.28 19.49 2.81
N ALA A 2 10.06 18.33 3.45
CA ALA A 2 10.45 17.03 2.86
C ALA A 2 9.68 16.64 1.57
N LYS A 3 8.37 16.96 1.47
CA LYS A 3 7.60 16.78 0.22
C LYS A 3 8.11 17.62 -0.98
N LYS A 4 9.02 18.57 -0.72
CA LYS A 4 9.69 19.40 -1.73
C LYS A 4 11.15 18.93 -1.99
N GLY A 5 11.51 17.70 -1.58
CA GLY A 5 12.83 17.11 -1.83
C GLY A 5 13.97 17.57 -0.91
N ILE A 6 13.70 18.37 0.12
CA ILE A 6 14.74 18.89 1.02
C ILE A 6 15.27 17.79 1.95
N SER A 7 16.59 17.62 2.01
CA SER A 7 17.23 16.59 2.83
C SER A 7 17.03 16.81 4.35
N ILE A 8 16.99 15.72 5.11
CA ILE A 8 16.82 15.76 6.58
C ILE A 8 17.89 16.62 7.26
N ARG A 9 19.14 16.56 6.78
CA ARG A 9 20.26 17.34 7.34
C ARG A 9 20.02 18.84 7.16
N GLN A 10 19.45 19.24 6.03
CA GLN A 10 19.12 20.64 5.73
C GLN A 10 17.90 21.11 6.51
N ILE A 11 16.90 20.25 6.71
CA ILE A 11 15.75 20.54 7.59
C ILE A 11 16.22 20.76 9.03
N VAL A 12 17.13 19.93 9.55
CA VAL A 12 17.74 20.12 10.89
C VAL A 12 18.43 21.47 10.99
N ARG A 13 19.24 21.85 9.98
CA ARG A 13 19.96 23.13 9.98
C ARG A 13 19.02 24.34 9.91
N GLN A 14 17.92 24.25 9.18
CA GLN A 14 16.94 25.33 9.05
C GLN A 14 15.98 25.44 10.25
N THR A 15 15.68 24.32 10.92
CA THR A 15 14.71 24.28 12.02
C THR A 15 15.35 24.27 13.40
N GLY A 16 16.66 24.02 13.51
CA GLY A 16 17.37 23.91 14.79
C GLY A 16 17.00 22.66 15.61
N HIS A 17 16.16 21.77 15.09
CA HIS A 17 15.66 20.60 15.80
C HIS A 17 16.57 19.38 15.65
N SER A 18 16.59 18.51 16.67
CA SER A 18 17.40 17.31 16.64
C SER A 18 17.04 16.40 15.46
N ARG A 19 18.05 15.72 14.90
CA ARG A 19 17.85 14.82 13.74
C ARG A 19 16.87 13.69 14.03
N LYS A 20 16.77 13.26 15.30
CA LYS A 20 15.78 12.28 15.75
C LYS A 20 14.36 12.85 15.63
N LEU A 21 14.13 14.05 16.15
CA LEU A 21 12.84 14.74 16.09
C LEU A 21 12.37 14.98 14.66
N VAL A 22 13.25 15.45 13.77
CA VAL A 22 12.92 15.64 12.35
C VAL A 22 12.52 14.32 11.68
N ARG A 23 13.18 13.20 12.00
CA ARG A 23 12.78 11.88 11.48
C ARG A 23 11.42 11.44 12.02
N ASP A 24 11.16 11.63 13.31
CA ASP A 24 9.92 11.16 13.95
C ASP A 24 8.70 11.93 13.40
N VAL A 25 8.85 13.22 13.13
CA VAL A 25 7.82 14.06 12.49
C VAL A 25 7.60 13.66 11.02
N LEU A 26 8.67 13.43 10.26
CA LEU A 26 8.56 12.96 8.87
C LEU A 26 7.96 11.56 8.75
N ARG A 27 8.13 10.72 9.77
CA ARG A 27 7.53 9.38 9.88
C ARG A 27 6.08 9.40 10.39
N GLY A 28 5.51 10.57 10.63
CA GLY A 28 4.15 10.72 11.15
C GLY A 28 3.98 10.19 12.59
N GLN A 29 5.07 9.96 13.32
CA GLN A 29 5.06 9.33 14.63
C GLN A 29 4.80 10.32 15.77
N ARG A 30 4.83 11.65 15.51
CA ARG A 30 4.42 12.69 16.46
C ARG A 30 3.66 13.81 15.76
N LEU A 31 2.38 13.97 16.10
CA LEU A 31 1.55 15.15 15.73
C LEU A 31 1.71 16.31 16.73
N ASP A 32 2.48 16.13 17.81
CA ASP A 32 2.64 17.14 18.86
C ASP A 32 3.80 18.11 18.56
N VAL A 33 3.72 18.85 17.46
CA VAL A 33 4.70 19.92 17.16
C VAL A 33 4.39 21.24 17.89
N PHE A 34 3.24 21.38 18.56
CA PHE A 34 2.97 22.59 19.36
C PHE A 34 2.27 22.29 20.68
N ARG A 35 3.05 21.94 21.71
CA ARG A 35 2.73 22.29 23.10
C ARG A 35 4.01 22.72 23.81
N THR A 36 4.32 24.01 23.72
CA THR A 36 5.42 24.67 24.43
C THR A 36 5.07 25.04 25.88
N LYS A 37 3.89 24.63 26.38
CA LYS A 37 3.53 24.75 27.80
C LYS A 37 3.26 23.36 28.39
N PRO A 38 3.84 23.02 29.55
CA PRO A 38 3.43 21.83 30.29
C PRO A 38 1.92 21.91 30.53
N SER A 39 1.20 20.86 30.15
CA SER A 39 -0.23 20.78 30.41
C SER A 39 -0.42 20.55 31.90
N SER A 40 -1.44 21.15 32.50
CA SER A 40 -1.86 20.80 33.86
C SER A 40 -2.14 19.29 34.02
N LEU A 41 -2.33 18.58 32.89
CA LEU A 41 -2.56 17.14 32.82
C LEU A 41 -1.28 16.30 32.91
N ASP A 42 -0.09 16.87 32.69
CA ASP A 42 1.15 16.08 32.58
C ASP A 42 1.49 15.33 33.89
N ASN A 43 1.32 16.01 35.04
CA ASN A 43 1.51 15.40 36.37
C ASN A 43 0.43 14.36 36.72
N TRP A 44 -0.70 14.37 36.00
CA TRP A 44 -1.84 13.49 36.22
C TRP A 44 -1.90 12.32 35.22
N LEU A 45 -1.03 12.30 34.21
CA LEU A 45 -0.97 11.24 33.21
C LEU A 45 -0.79 9.84 33.81
N PRO A 46 0.10 9.61 34.80
CA PRO A 46 0.25 8.27 35.38
C PRO A 46 -1.05 7.77 36.03
N TRP A 47 -1.73 8.65 36.77
CA TRP A 47 -3.00 8.32 37.41
C TRP A 47 -4.12 8.06 36.40
N LEU A 48 -4.24 8.93 35.39
CA LEU A 48 -5.23 8.79 34.31
C LEU A 48 -5.01 7.51 33.50
N ASN A 49 -3.76 7.17 33.21
CA ASN A 49 -3.42 5.94 32.50
C ASN A 49 -3.85 4.72 33.32
N ASN A 50 -3.55 4.68 34.62
CA ASN A 50 -3.92 3.55 35.46
C ASN A 50 -5.45 3.35 35.51
N ARG A 51 -6.23 4.43 35.72
CA ARG A 51 -7.70 4.35 35.71
C ARG A 51 -8.27 3.91 34.36
N TRP A 52 -7.60 4.28 33.28
CA TRP A 52 -8.01 3.90 31.93
C TRP A 52 -7.76 2.41 31.64
N GLU A 53 -6.64 1.86 32.09
CA GLU A 53 -6.35 0.43 32.04
C GLU A 53 -7.31 -0.38 32.95
N GLU A 54 -7.71 0.17 34.10
CA GLU A 54 -8.77 -0.38 34.96
C GLU A 54 -10.19 -0.31 34.33
N GLY A 55 -10.33 0.25 33.13
CA GLY A 55 -11.57 0.26 32.36
C GLY A 55 -12.44 1.51 32.50
N ALA A 56 -11.97 2.56 33.17
CA ALA A 56 -12.73 3.81 33.27
C ALA A 56 -12.78 4.54 31.91
N ARG A 57 -13.95 4.51 31.25
CA ARG A 57 -14.14 5.12 29.92
C ARG A 57 -14.83 6.49 29.95
N ASN A 58 -15.44 6.89 31.07
CA ASN A 58 -16.18 8.14 31.17
C ASN A 58 -15.25 9.31 31.56
N ALA A 59 -14.95 10.18 30.60
CA ALA A 59 -14.05 11.32 30.79
C ALA A 59 -14.53 12.32 31.84
N LEU A 60 -15.85 12.51 31.97
CA LEU A 60 -16.41 13.44 32.95
C LEU A 60 -16.33 12.87 34.37
N ALA A 61 -16.51 11.56 34.52
CA ALA A 61 -16.32 10.86 35.79
C ALA A 61 -14.85 10.95 36.24
N LEU A 62 -13.91 10.66 35.33
CA LEU A 62 -12.47 10.82 35.57
C LEU A 62 -12.12 12.25 36.00
N TRP A 63 -12.68 13.26 35.32
CA TRP A 63 -12.44 14.65 35.71
C TRP A 63 -12.99 14.99 37.10
N ARG A 64 -14.16 14.49 37.49
CA ARG A 64 -14.72 14.70 38.84
C ARG A 64 -13.82 14.09 39.91
N GLU A 65 -13.34 12.87 39.69
CA GLU A 65 -12.38 12.20 40.59
C GLU A 65 -11.06 12.99 40.70
N MET A 66 -10.53 13.46 39.57
CA MET A 66 -9.31 14.29 39.54
C MET A 66 -9.52 15.62 40.28
N LYS A 67 -10.67 16.28 40.08
CA LYS A 67 -10.99 17.55 40.74
C LYS A 67 -11.08 17.39 42.26
N ALA A 68 -11.67 16.30 42.75
CA ALA A 68 -11.71 15.99 44.17
C ALA A 68 -10.31 15.77 44.78
N LYS A 69 -9.35 15.31 43.98
CA LYS A 69 -7.95 15.10 44.37
C LYS A 69 -7.03 16.32 44.13
N GLY A 70 -7.59 17.47 43.74
CA GLY A 70 -6.84 18.71 43.59
C GLY A 70 -6.36 19.04 42.16
N PHE A 71 -6.96 18.44 41.13
CA PHE A 71 -6.65 18.81 39.74
C PHE A 71 -7.14 20.22 39.40
N PRO A 72 -6.25 21.13 38.92
CA PRO A 72 -6.62 22.53 38.63
C PRO A 72 -7.21 22.74 37.22
N GLY A 73 -7.33 21.68 36.41
CA GLY A 73 -7.74 21.78 35.00
C GLY A 73 -9.25 21.61 34.74
N GLN A 74 -9.67 22.06 33.56
CA GLN A 74 -11.05 21.97 33.08
C GLN A 74 -11.39 20.58 32.52
N SER A 75 -12.68 20.22 32.55
CA SER A 75 -13.18 18.92 32.07
C SER A 75 -12.86 18.66 30.59
N GLY A 76 -12.85 19.71 29.77
CA GLY A 76 -12.51 19.63 28.35
C GLY A 76 -11.12 19.05 28.07
N VAL A 77 -10.15 19.27 28.97
CA VAL A 77 -8.78 18.75 28.81
C VAL A 77 -8.75 17.22 28.98
N VAL A 78 -9.50 16.70 29.96
CA VAL A 78 -9.66 15.26 30.20
C VAL A 78 -10.48 14.61 29.09
N SER A 79 -11.53 15.29 28.60
CA SER A 79 -12.33 14.83 27.45
C SER A 79 -11.50 14.71 26.17
N GLN A 80 -10.64 15.69 25.88
CA GLN A 80 -9.73 15.63 24.74
C GLN A 80 -8.71 14.50 24.89
N TRP A 81 -8.16 14.31 26.09
CA TRP A 81 -7.24 13.21 26.37
C TRP A 81 -7.92 11.84 26.18
N ALA A 82 -9.12 11.65 26.71
CA ALA A 82 -9.89 10.41 26.57
C ALA A 82 -10.28 10.16 25.11
N GLN A 83 -10.65 11.20 24.36
CA GLN A 83 -10.94 11.09 22.93
C GLN A 83 -9.71 10.65 22.13
N ARG A 84 -8.54 11.22 22.43
CA ARG A 84 -7.27 10.79 21.81
C ARG A 84 -6.94 9.34 22.14
N ARG A 85 -7.16 8.91 23.39
CA ARG A 85 -6.97 7.51 23.82
C ARG A 85 -7.88 6.56 23.06
N ARG A 86 -9.17 6.86 22.94
CA ARG A 86 -10.11 6.06 22.13
C ARG A 86 -9.72 6.00 20.65
N LEU A 87 -9.27 7.13 20.08
CA LEU A 87 -8.79 7.16 18.71
C LEU A 87 -7.50 6.34 18.53
N ALA A 88 -6.60 6.34 19.51
CA ALA A 88 -5.37 5.54 19.50
C ALA A 88 -5.65 4.05 19.67
N GLU A 89 -6.57 3.66 20.56
CA GLU A 89 -7.04 2.28 20.69
C GLU A 89 -7.76 1.81 19.43
N LYS A 90 -8.65 2.65 18.89
CA LYS A 90 -9.31 2.38 17.60
C LYS A 90 -8.29 2.30 16.48
N ALA A 91 -7.23 3.12 16.49
CA ALA A 91 -6.15 3.07 15.53
C ALA A 91 -5.35 1.76 15.65
N GLY A 92 -5.00 1.35 16.87
CA GLY A 92 -4.32 0.09 17.17
C GLY A 92 -5.15 -1.15 16.81
N GLN A 93 -6.46 -1.09 17.01
CA GLN A 93 -7.42 -2.11 16.55
C GLN A 93 -7.59 -2.05 15.02
N SER A 94 -7.62 -0.86 14.42
CA SER A 94 -7.80 -0.65 12.98
C SER A 94 -6.57 -0.93 12.13
N GLY A 95 -5.38 -1.07 12.74
CA GLY A 95 -4.19 -1.59 12.07
C GLY A 95 -4.41 -3.00 11.48
N PHE A 96 -5.41 -3.72 12.01
CA PHE A 96 -5.82 -5.05 11.56
C PHE A 96 -7.32 -5.15 11.15
N ALA A 97 -8.17 -4.15 11.40
CA ALA A 97 -9.63 -4.32 11.30
C ALA A 97 -10.26 -4.18 9.91
N ARG A 98 -9.50 -3.89 8.85
CA ARG A 98 -10.01 -4.06 7.48
C ARG A 98 -9.03 -4.89 6.69
N THR A 99 -9.43 -6.14 6.41
CA THR A 99 -8.77 -6.97 5.41
C THR A 99 -8.63 -6.13 4.13
N PRO A 100 -7.41 -5.89 3.65
CA PRO A 100 -7.21 -5.16 2.41
C PRO A 100 -7.96 -5.87 1.28
N SER A 101 -8.41 -5.12 0.27
CA SER A 101 -9.10 -5.75 -0.86
C SER A 101 -8.17 -6.74 -1.56
N SER A 102 -8.76 -7.76 -2.20
CA SER A 102 -8.02 -8.75 -3.01
C SER A 102 -7.09 -8.08 -4.03
N ARG A 103 -7.54 -6.97 -4.64
CA ARG A 103 -6.73 -6.17 -5.58
C ARG A 103 -5.52 -5.52 -4.91
N VAL A 104 -5.67 -5.02 -3.68
CA VAL A 104 -4.55 -4.46 -2.91
C VAL A 104 -3.55 -5.56 -2.57
N ILE A 105 -4.02 -6.71 -2.08
CA ILE A 105 -3.17 -7.86 -1.76
C ILE A 105 -2.41 -8.32 -3.01
N ALA A 106 -3.11 -8.56 -4.12
CA ALA A 106 -2.51 -8.99 -5.38
C ALA A 106 -1.46 -8.00 -5.88
N ARG A 107 -1.73 -6.69 -5.81
CA ARG A 107 -0.76 -5.65 -6.17
C ARG A 107 0.47 -5.69 -5.26
N LEU A 108 0.28 -5.80 -3.95
CA LEU A 108 1.39 -5.86 -2.99
C LEU A 108 2.27 -7.12 -3.17
N MET A 109 1.64 -8.23 -3.54
CA MET A 109 2.36 -9.48 -3.81
C MET A 109 3.08 -9.45 -5.17
N THR A 110 2.62 -8.69 -6.15
CA THR A 110 3.23 -8.65 -7.49
C THR A 110 4.09 -7.41 -7.77
N ALA A 111 4.00 -6.35 -6.96
CA ALA A 111 4.83 -5.15 -7.09
C ALA A 111 6.26 -5.36 -6.59
N ALA A 112 7.20 -4.60 -7.16
CA ALA A 112 8.57 -4.51 -6.67
C ALA A 112 8.58 -3.99 -5.23
N ARG A 113 9.40 -4.61 -4.36
CA ARG A 113 9.39 -4.31 -2.92
C ARG A 113 9.99 -2.94 -2.57
N ASP A 114 10.68 -2.31 -3.52
CA ASP A 114 11.60 -1.21 -3.26
C ASP A 114 10.89 0.12 -2.92
N ASP A 115 9.60 0.24 -3.23
CA ASP A 115 8.80 1.45 -2.98
C ASP A 115 7.63 1.25 -1.99
N LEU A 116 7.64 0.18 -1.20
CA LEU A 116 6.56 -0.12 -0.25
C LEU A 116 6.56 0.84 0.95
N ALA A 117 5.38 1.39 1.27
CA ALA A 117 5.21 2.10 2.54
C ALA A 117 5.37 1.13 3.72
N LYS A 118 5.82 1.64 4.89
CA LYS A 118 6.06 0.79 6.08
C LYS A 118 4.84 -0.06 6.48
N SER A 119 3.63 0.49 6.38
CA SER A 119 2.39 -0.25 6.64
C SER A 119 2.15 -1.38 5.65
N GLU A 120 2.49 -1.18 4.37
CA GLU A 120 2.38 -2.20 3.33
C GLU A 120 3.45 -3.28 3.51
N ALA A 121 4.67 -2.93 3.91
CA ALA A 121 5.73 -3.89 4.21
C ALA A 121 5.37 -4.80 5.40
N ILE A 122 4.78 -4.22 6.48
CA ILE A 122 4.29 -5.01 7.62
C ILE A 122 3.17 -5.97 7.19
N LEU A 123 2.24 -5.49 6.36
CA LEU A 123 1.17 -6.31 5.83
C LEU A 123 1.70 -7.45 4.94
N VAL A 124 2.67 -7.17 4.06
CA VAL A 124 3.34 -8.20 3.24
C VAL A 124 4.02 -9.24 4.13
N ALA A 125 4.75 -8.82 5.16
CA ALA A 125 5.39 -9.75 6.09
C ALA A 125 4.35 -10.61 6.83
N ALA A 126 3.23 -10.04 7.24
CA ALA A 126 2.14 -10.79 7.87
C ALA A 126 1.52 -11.81 6.90
N ILE A 127 1.30 -11.44 5.64
CA ILE A 127 0.81 -12.35 4.60
C ILE A 127 1.81 -13.49 4.35
N GLU A 128 3.11 -13.17 4.27
CA GLU A 128 4.16 -14.15 4.02
C GLU A 128 4.24 -15.23 5.12
N VAL A 129 3.98 -14.85 6.37
CA VAL A 129 3.96 -15.79 7.51
C VAL A 129 2.67 -16.61 7.56
N ASN A 130 1.52 -16.00 7.30
CA ASN A 130 0.23 -16.62 7.57
C ASN A 130 -0.43 -17.28 6.36
N VAL A 131 0.02 -17.00 5.13
CA VAL A 131 -0.60 -17.49 3.89
C VAL A 131 0.47 -18.06 2.94
N PRO A 132 1.05 -19.22 3.25
CA PRO A 132 2.16 -19.80 2.48
C PRO A 132 1.79 -20.09 1.01
N GLU A 133 0.54 -20.46 0.74
CA GLU A 133 0.04 -20.69 -0.62
C GLU A 133 0.16 -19.44 -1.51
N LEU A 134 -0.07 -18.26 -0.95
CA LEU A 134 0.05 -16.99 -1.67
C LEU A 134 1.52 -16.62 -1.92
N VAL A 135 2.43 -17.03 -1.04
CA VAL A 135 3.88 -16.92 -1.26
C VAL A 135 4.31 -17.83 -2.39
N ALA A 136 3.84 -19.08 -2.42
CA ALA A 136 4.11 -20.02 -3.50
C ALA A 136 3.60 -19.49 -4.85
N ALA A 137 2.38 -18.96 -4.90
CA ALA A 137 1.81 -18.32 -6.08
C ALA A 137 2.63 -17.12 -6.56
N ARG A 138 3.06 -16.25 -5.64
CA ARG A 138 3.95 -15.12 -5.95
C ARG A 138 5.27 -15.60 -6.56
N LYS A 139 5.88 -16.63 -5.96
CA LYS A 139 7.14 -17.20 -6.47
C LYS A 139 6.94 -17.75 -7.87
N ALA A 140 5.89 -18.52 -8.12
CA ALA A 140 5.59 -19.07 -9.43
C ALA A 140 5.41 -17.99 -10.50
N ILE A 141 4.71 -16.88 -10.18
CA ILE A 141 4.60 -15.72 -11.09
C ILE A 141 5.98 -15.08 -11.35
N GLY A 142 6.80 -14.93 -10.31
CA GLY A 142 8.15 -14.38 -10.42
C GLY A 142 9.08 -15.24 -11.29
N ASP A 143 9.02 -16.55 -11.13
CA ASP A 143 9.75 -17.53 -11.93
C ASP A 143 9.32 -17.45 -13.41
N PHE A 144 8.01 -17.33 -13.67
CA PHE A 144 7.45 -17.17 -15.02
C PHE A 144 7.93 -15.87 -15.68
N GLN A 145 7.85 -14.73 -14.98
CA GLN A 145 8.34 -13.45 -15.49
C GLN A 145 9.84 -13.47 -15.78
N SER A 146 10.62 -14.10 -14.90
CA SER A 146 12.07 -14.23 -15.06
C SER A 146 12.40 -15.08 -16.30
N MET A 147 11.69 -16.19 -16.49
CA MET A 147 11.81 -17.04 -17.67
C MET A 147 11.52 -16.31 -18.97
N ILE A 148 10.47 -15.47 -19.02
CA ILE A 148 10.16 -14.64 -20.19
C ILE A 148 11.31 -13.66 -20.46
N ARG A 149 11.78 -12.95 -19.43
CA ARG A 149 12.87 -11.96 -19.56
C ARG A 149 14.19 -12.61 -20.00
N SER A 150 14.49 -13.81 -19.52
CA SER A 150 15.70 -14.56 -19.87
C SER A 150 15.55 -15.42 -21.12
N LYS A 151 14.41 -15.34 -21.82
CA LYS A 151 14.09 -16.13 -23.03
C LYS A 151 14.30 -17.65 -22.86
N SER A 152 14.08 -18.17 -21.66
CA SER A 152 14.45 -19.54 -21.29
C SER A 152 13.30 -20.53 -21.52
N ALA A 153 12.89 -20.74 -22.77
CA ALA A 153 11.74 -21.59 -23.11
C ALA A 153 11.85 -23.03 -22.60
N ALA A 154 13.06 -23.58 -22.43
CA ALA A 154 13.27 -24.90 -21.86
C ALA A 154 12.76 -25.07 -20.41
N LYS A 155 12.59 -23.97 -19.66
CA LYS A 155 12.07 -24.00 -18.28
C LYS A 155 10.53 -24.04 -18.23
N LEU A 156 9.85 -23.85 -19.36
CA LEU A 156 8.39 -23.66 -19.40
C LEU A 156 7.64 -24.91 -18.92
N GLU A 157 8.00 -26.08 -19.42
CA GLU A 157 7.34 -27.35 -19.07
C GLU A 157 7.49 -27.68 -17.57
N GLY A 158 8.71 -27.59 -17.03
CA GLY A 158 8.93 -27.82 -15.59
C GLY A 158 8.26 -26.77 -14.69
N TRP A 159 8.11 -25.53 -15.19
CA TRP A 159 7.33 -24.51 -14.50
C TRP A 159 5.83 -24.84 -14.48
N LEU A 160 5.27 -25.33 -15.60
CA LEU A 160 3.87 -25.75 -15.69
C LEU A 160 3.55 -26.85 -14.68
N GLU A 161 4.38 -27.88 -14.61
CA GLU A 161 4.23 -28.99 -13.65
C GLU A 161 4.25 -28.49 -12.20
N THR A 162 5.23 -27.65 -11.86
CA THR A 162 5.40 -27.15 -10.49
C THR A 162 4.27 -26.19 -10.07
N ALA A 163 3.77 -25.38 -11.00
CA ALA A 163 2.78 -24.35 -10.71
C ALA A 163 1.32 -24.84 -10.80
N ARG A 164 1.08 -26.03 -11.37
CA ARG A 164 -0.26 -26.58 -11.67
C ARG A 164 -1.19 -26.61 -10.47
N ASP A 165 -0.70 -27.09 -9.33
CA ASP A 165 -1.50 -27.27 -8.11
C ASP A 165 -1.46 -26.05 -7.17
N SER A 166 -0.87 -24.94 -7.63
CA SER A 166 -0.83 -23.70 -6.86
C SER A 166 -2.09 -22.84 -7.09
N LEU A 167 -2.21 -21.72 -6.36
CA LEU A 167 -3.31 -20.76 -6.56
C LEU A 167 -3.37 -20.15 -7.97
N ILE A 168 -2.35 -20.33 -8.80
CA ILE A 168 -2.34 -19.89 -10.21
C ILE A 168 -2.65 -21.01 -11.20
N GLY A 169 -3.16 -22.17 -10.76
CA GLY A 169 -3.46 -23.31 -11.63
C GLY A 169 -4.36 -22.98 -12.83
N SER A 170 -5.32 -22.06 -12.67
CA SER A 170 -6.15 -21.59 -13.81
C SER A 170 -5.36 -20.80 -14.85
N PHE A 171 -4.36 -20.03 -14.42
CA PHE A 171 -3.42 -19.35 -15.32
C PHE A 171 -2.51 -20.35 -16.01
N VAL A 172 -1.99 -21.34 -15.28
CA VAL A 172 -1.21 -22.47 -15.84
C VAL A 172 -2.01 -23.19 -16.92
N GLY A 173 -3.26 -23.57 -16.65
CA GLY A 173 -4.12 -24.20 -17.65
C GLY A 173 -4.44 -23.33 -18.86
N GLY A 174 -4.39 -21.99 -18.72
CA GLY A 174 -4.44 -21.07 -19.86
C GLY A 174 -3.15 -21.11 -20.69
N VAL A 175 -1.99 -21.09 -20.04
CA VAL A 175 -0.69 -21.21 -20.70
C VAL A 175 -0.54 -22.55 -21.41
N GLU A 176 -1.00 -23.65 -20.82
CA GLU A 176 -0.98 -24.98 -21.45
C GLU A 176 -1.78 -25.02 -22.76
N LYS A 177 -2.96 -24.37 -22.79
CA LYS A 177 -3.78 -24.30 -24.01
C LYS A 177 -3.10 -23.55 -25.14
N ASP A 178 -2.33 -22.52 -24.80
CA ASP A 178 -1.61 -21.65 -25.74
C ASP A 178 -0.10 -21.94 -25.76
N LEU A 179 0.32 -23.18 -25.46
CA LEU A 179 1.72 -23.53 -25.19
C LEU A 179 2.67 -23.09 -26.31
N ASP A 180 2.34 -23.39 -27.57
CA ASP A 180 3.16 -23.04 -28.73
C ASP A 180 3.28 -21.51 -28.89
N ALA A 181 2.17 -20.79 -28.68
CA ALA A 181 2.15 -19.34 -28.76
C ALA A 181 3.01 -18.71 -27.65
N VAL A 182 2.91 -19.22 -26.42
CA VAL A 182 3.71 -18.74 -25.28
C VAL A 182 5.19 -19.09 -25.46
N ARG A 183 5.51 -20.30 -25.93
CA ARG A 183 6.88 -20.72 -26.25
C ARG A 183 7.49 -19.81 -27.31
N ASN A 184 6.75 -19.53 -28.38
CA ASN A 184 7.16 -18.59 -29.41
C ASN A 184 7.33 -17.17 -28.87
N ALA A 185 6.44 -16.71 -27.99
CA ALA A 185 6.58 -15.39 -27.34
C ALA A 185 7.85 -15.27 -26.48
N ILE A 186 8.34 -16.37 -25.91
CA ILE A 186 9.59 -16.39 -25.12
C ILE A 186 10.82 -16.34 -26.04
N VAL A 187 10.84 -17.11 -27.12
CA VAL A 187 12.02 -17.26 -27.99
C VAL A 187 12.13 -16.16 -29.03
N SER A 188 10.99 -15.70 -29.56
CA SER A 188 10.94 -14.77 -30.68
C SER A 188 11.71 -13.47 -30.40
N PRO A 189 12.43 -12.92 -31.39
CA PRO A 189 12.96 -11.56 -31.31
C PRO A 189 11.89 -10.50 -31.54
N TRP A 190 10.75 -10.88 -32.13
CA TRP A 190 9.66 -9.98 -32.52
C TRP A 190 8.60 -9.87 -31.44
N SER A 191 8.12 -8.65 -31.19
CA SER A 191 7.02 -8.36 -30.28
C SER A 191 5.80 -7.86 -31.05
N ASN A 192 4.66 -8.51 -30.85
CA ASN A 192 3.37 -8.04 -31.36
C ASN A 192 2.81 -6.83 -30.59
N GLY A 193 3.51 -6.34 -29.56
CA GLY A 193 3.03 -5.25 -28.70
C GLY A 193 2.75 -3.94 -29.46
N GLN A 194 3.59 -3.59 -30.44
CA GLN A 194 3.34 -2.40 -31.27
C GLN A 194 2.09 -2.55 -32.13
N THR A 195 1.95 -3.68 -32.80
CA THR A 195 0.79 -4.01 -33.64
C THR A 195 -0.50 -4.00 -32.83
N GLU A 196 -0.51 -4.67 -31.67
CA GLU A 196 -1.65 -4.69 -30.75
C GLU A 196 -1.98 -3.29 -30.19
N GLY A 197 -0.96 -2.47 -29.93
CA GLY A 197 -1.13 -1.09 -29.53
C GLY A 197 -1.86 -0.26 -30.59
N GLN A 198 -1.44 -0.38 -31.86
CA GLN A 198 -2.10 0.30 -32.98
C GLN A 198 -3.53 -0.20 -33.18
N ILE A 199 -3.75 -1.52 -33.12
CA ILE A 199 -5.09 -2.12 -33.19
C ILE A 199 -5.98 -1.60 -32.06
N THR A 200 -5.45 -1.47 -30.84
CA THR A 200 -6.19 -0.94 -29.70
C THR A 200 -6.58 0.52 -29.90
N ARG A 201 -5.66 1.36 -30.37
CA ARG A 201 -5.93 2.77 -30.72
C ARG A 201 -7.01 2.87 -31.79
N LEU A 202 -6.93 2.05 -32.84
CA LEU A 202 -7.93 2.00 -33.91
C LEU A 202 -9.30 1.59 -33.37
N LYS A 203 -9.37 0.50 -32.59
CA LYS A 203 -10.60 0.02 -31.96
C LYS A 203 -11.22 1.09 -31.05
N LEU A 204 -10.39 1.84 -30.30
CA LEU A 204 -10.84 2.93 -29.45
C LEU A 204 -11.51 4.04 -30.26
N ILE A 205 -10.87 4.52 -31.33
CA ILE A 205 -11.44 5.56 -32.21
C ILE A 205 -12.75 5.07 -32.81
N LYS A 206 -12.80 3.83 -33.31
CA LYS A 206 -14.03 3.26 -33.87
C LYS A 206 -15.16 3.19 -32.83
N ARG A 207 -14.86 2.85 -31.57
CA ARG A 207 -15.83 2.83 -30.46
C ARG A 207 -16.31 4.23 -30.08
N GLN A 208 -15.41 5.22 -29.98
CA GLN A 208 -15.78 6.62 -29.73
C GLN A 208 -16.71 7.20 -30.80
N MET A 209 -16.61 6.68 -32.02
CA MET A 209 -17.44 7.10 -33.15
C MET A 209 -18.64 6.19 -33.39
N TYR A 210 -19.04 5.39 -32.38
CA TYR A 210 -20.19 4.48 -32.45
C TYR A 210 -20.16 3.54 -33.67
N GLY A 211 -18.97 3.09 -34.06
CA GLY A 211 -18.77 2.20 -35.20
C GLY A 211 -18.82 2.88 -36.57
N ARG A 212 -19.06 4.19 -36.65
CA ARG A 212 -19.26 4.94 -37.91
C ARG A 212 -17.97 5.45 -38.55
N ALA A 213 -16.82 5.12 -37.98
CA ALA A 213 -15.52 5.45 -38.56
C ALA A 213 -15.18 4.50 -39.72
N LYS A 214 -15.40 4.97 -40.95
CA LYS A 214 -14.92 4.32 -42.19
C LYS A 214 -13.40 4.49 -42.33
N ILE A 215 -12.79 3.78 -43.28
CA ILE A 215 -11.32 3.66 -43.41
C ILE A 215 -10.66 5.04 -43.60
N ASP A 216 -11.22 5.87 -44.46
CA ASP A 216 -10.85 7.27 -44.70
C ASP A 216 -10.81 8.10 -43.40
N LEU A 217 -11.86 7.99 -42.58
CA LEU A 217 -11.98 8.72 -41.33
C LEU A 217 -11.03 8.20 -40.25
N LEU A 218 -10.78 6.88 -40.24
CA LEU A 218 -9.77 6.26 -39.37
C LEU A 218 -8.37 6.71 -39.76
N GLN A 219 -8.06 6.73 -41.06
CA GLN A 219 -6.76 7.16 -41.59
C GLN A 219 -6.47 8.61 -41.22
N ALA A 220 -7.43 9.52 -41.42
CA ALA A 220 -7.31 10.93 -41.05
C ALA A 220 -7.04 11.13 -39.54
N ARG A 221 -7.61 10.29 -38.66
CA ARG A 221 -7.41 10.40 -37.20
C ARG A 221 -6.18 9.67 -36.65
N LEU A 222 -5.70 8.63 -37.33
CA LEU A 222 -4.57 7.82 -36.88
C LEU A 222 -3.23 8.37 -37.39
N ILE A 223 -3.19 8.72 -38.68
CA ILE A 223 -1.98 9.08 -39.43
C ILE A 223 -1.87 10.61 -39.60
N GLY A 224 -2.99 11.33 -39.50
CA GLY A 224 -3.09 12.75 -39.83
C GLY A 224 -3.37 12.94 -41.32
N THR A 225 -4.05 14.02 -41.68
CA THR A 225 -4.20 14.43 -43.09
C THR A 225 -2.85 14.94 -43.58
N SER A 226 -2.23 14.23 -44.52
CA SER A 226 -1.22 14.82 -45.41
C SER A 226 -1.85 15.83 -46.35
#